data_AF-A0ABD0NMW3-F1
#
_entry.id   AF-A0ABD0NMW3-F1
#
_cell.length_a   1.000
_cell.length_b   1.000
_cell.length_c   1.000
_cell.angle_alpha   90.00
_cell.angle_beta   90.00
_cell.angle_gamma   90.00
#
_symmetry.space_group_name_H-M   'P 1'
#
loop_
_entity.id
_entity.type
_entity.pdbx_description
1 polymer ?
#
loop_
_entity_poly.entity_id
_entity_poly.type
_entity_poly.pdbx_seq_one_letter_code
_entity_poly.pdbx_strand_id
1 'polypeptide(L)' 'FSVGRVQMNFLHLLSAGAEQRITIHCLNVTIWSHAPSEPPSQNAVQFQAWTGETLVPDVLADTCW' A
#
# COMPACT_ATOMS: atom_id res chain seq x y z
N PHE A 1 -2.00 18.72 16.71
CA PHE A 1 -2.95 17.60 16.75
C PHE A 1 -4.12 17.93 15.83
N SER A 2 -4.25 17.24 14.69
CA SER A 2 -5.40 17.42 13.79
C SER A 2 -6.56 16.58 14.28
N VAL A 3 -7.80 17.08 14.16
CA VAL A 3 -9.04 16.37 14.52
C VAL A 3 -9.11 15.00 13.85
N GLY A 4 -8.66 14.90 12.60
CA GLY A 4 -8.64 13.62 11.87
C GLY A 4 -7.75 12.56 12.53
N ARG A 5 -6.61 12.94 13.10
CA ARG A 5 -5.72 11.99 13.80
C ARG A 5 -6.39 11.46 15.07
N VAL A 6 -7.08 12.31 15.82
CA VAL A 6 -7.81 11.89 17.03
C VAL A 6 -8.91 10.92 16.65
N GLN A 7 -9.72 11.22 15.63
CA GLN A 7 -10.80 10.35 15.17
C GLN A 7 -10.28 8.98 14.69
N MET A 8 -9.19 8.95 13.92
CA MET A 8 -8.58 7.70 13.47
C MET A 8 -8.05 6.84 14.62
N ASN A 9 -7.54 7.46 15.71
CA ASN A 9 -7.13 6.71 16.89
C ASN A 9 -8.31 5.98 17.55
N PHE A 10 -9.49 6.62 17.64
CA PHE A 10 -10.68 5.96 18.17
C PHE A 10 -11.12 4.79 17.28
N LEU A 11 -11.13 4.98 15.96
CA LEU A 11 -11.44 3.90 15.02
C LEU A 11 -10.46 2.73 15.15
N HIS A 12 -9.17 3.02 15.26
CA HIS A 12 -8.13 2.00 15.45
C HIS A 12 -8.33 1.21 16.76
N LEU A 13 -8.64 1.88 17.88
CA LEU A 13 -8.84 1.25 19.18
C LEU A 13 -10.10 0.37 19.25
N LEU A 14 -11.15 0.74 18.51
CA LEU A 14 -12.47 0.11 18.61
C LEU A 14 -12.74 -0.93 17.52
N SER A 15 -11.80 -1.13 16.59
CA SER A 15 -11.95 -2.07 15.46
C SER A 15 -11.07 -3.31 15.67
N ALA A 16 -11.55 -4.47 15.21
CA ALA A 16 -10.76 -5.71 15.21
C ALA A 16 -9.71 -5.75 14.08
N GLY A 17 -9.87 -4.92 13.05
CA GLY A 17 -8.98 -4.83 11.90
C GLY A 17 -9.41 -3.74 10.92
N ALA A 18 -8.59 -3.50 9.90
CA ALA A 18 -8.86 -2.56 8.82
C ALA A 18 -8.25 -3.06 7.50
N GLU A 19 -8.93 -2.81 6.39
CA GLU A 19 -8.44 -3.06 5.03
C GLU A 19 -8.42 -1.73 4.26
N GLN A 20 -7.36 -1.50 3.48
CA GLN A 20 -7.27 -0.37 2.56
C GLN A 20 -6.86 -0.86 1.18
N ARG A 21 -7.68 -0.53 0.17
CA ARG A 21 -7.38 -0.81 -1.23
C ARG A 21 -6.82 0.43 -1.90
N ILE A 22 -5.73 0.26 -2.64
CA ILE A 22 -5.02 1.35 -3.32
C ILE A 22 -4.84 0.97 -4.78
N THR A 23 -5.23 1.87 -5.68
CA THR A 23 -5.00 1.75 -7.13
C THR A 23 -3.87 2.68 -7.52
N ILE A 24 -2.84 2.14 -8.16
CA ILE A 24 -1.71 2.92 -8.68
C ILE A 24 -1.91 3.11 -10.18
N HIS A 25 -1.94 4.37 -10.62
CA HIS A 25 -1.92 4.70 -12.04
C HIS A 25 -0.48 4.89 -12.51
N CYS A 26 -0.12 4.23 -13.61
CA CYS A 26 1.23 4.25 -14.18
C CYS A 26 1.17 4.68 -15.65
N LEU A 27 2.22 5.36 -16.11
CA LEU A 27 2.44 5.66 -17.53
C LEU A 27 3.95 5.55 -17.80
N ASN A 28 4.34 4.59 -18.64
CA ASN A 28 5.73 4.32 -19.02
C ASN A 28 6.68 4.06 -17.83
N VAL A 29 6.15 3.52 -16.72
CA VAL A 29 6.92 3.16 -15.53
C VAL A 29 6.40 1.87 -14.93
N THR A 30 7.31 1.04 -14.42
CA THR A 30 6.99 -0.23 -13.75
C THR A 30 6.77 -0.02 -12.27
N ILE A 31 5.77 -0.67 -11.66
CA ILE A 31 5.44 -0.49 -10.24
C ILE A 31 5.92 -1.64 -9.37
N TRP A 32 5.83 -2.88 -9.86
CA TRP A 32 6.20 -4.07 -9.12
C TRP A 32 7.35 -4.79 -9.79
N SER A 33 7.09 -5.39 -10.96
CA SER A 33 8.03 -6.19 -11.75
C SER A 33 8.15 -5.63 -13.16
N HIS A 34 9.20 -5.98 -13.90
CA HIS A 34 9.39 -5.52 -15.29
C HIS A 34 8.66 -6.39 -16.33
N ALA A 35 8.21 -7.58 -15.92
CA ALA A 35 7.42 -8.46 -16.75
C ALA A 35 6.56 -9.39 -15.89
N PRO A 36 5.47 -9.96 -16.45
CA PRO A 36 4.64 -10.92 -15.72
C PRO A 36 5.46 -12.09 -15.18
N SER A 37 5.20 -12.48 -13.93
CA SER A 37 5.86 -13.61 -13.23
C SER A 37 7.34 -13.40 -12.91
N GLU A 38 7.90 -12.20 -13.11
CA GLU A 38 9.20 -11.84 -12.56
C GLU A 38 9.11 -11.45 -11.08
N PRO A 39 10.19 -11.62 -10.30
CA PRO A 39 10.23 -11.10 -8.93
C PRO A 39 10.10 -9.57 -8.91
N PRO A 40 9.62 -8.98 -7.80
CA PRO A 40 9.59 -7.53 -7.64
C PRO A 40 10.97 -6.91 -7.87
N SER A 41 10.98 -5.79 -8.60
CA SER A 41 12.19 -4.99 -8.83
C SER A 41 12.68 -4.36 -7.52
N GLN A 42 13.96 -3.95 -7.49
CA GLN A 42 14.51 -3.23 -6.32
C GLN A 42 13.81 -1.89 -6.07
N ASN A 43 13.15 -1.34 -7.10
CA ASN A 43 12.44 -0.06 -7.06
C ASN A 43 10.92 -0.25 -6.92
N ALA A 44 10.46 -1.45 -6.56
CA ALA A 44 9.04 -1.71 -6.37
C ALA A 44 8.46 -0.79 -5.29
N VAL A 45 7.21 -0.37 -5.48
CA VAL A 45 6.53 0.51 -4.52
C VAL A 45 6.41 -0.17 -3.16
N GLN A 46 6.68 0.60 -2.11
CA GLN A 46 6.57 0.19 -0.73
C GLN A 46 5.46 0.98 -0.03
N PHE A 47 4.73 0.32 0.86
CA PHE A 47 3.66 0.94 1.65
C PHE A 47 4.14 1.09 3.07
N GLN A 48 3.99 2.30 3.63
CA GLN A 48 4.28 2.55 5.03
C GLN A 48 2.98 2.63 5.82
N ALA A 49 2.90 1.85 6.89
CA ALA A 49 1.81 1.94 7.84
C ALA A 49 1.89 3.24 8.65
N TRP A 50 0.78 3.60 9.29
CA TRP A 50 0.72 4.81 10.11
C TRP A 50 1.68 4.77 11.32
N THR A 51 2.04 3.57 11.76
CA THR A 51 2.98 3.24 12.85
C THR A 51 4.44 3.18 12.38
N GLY A 52 4.67 3.28 11.07
CA GLY A 52 5.99 3.41 10.48
C GLY A 52 6.56 2.13 9.86
N GLU A 53 5.96 0.96 10.11
CA GLU A 53 6.38 -0.30 9.50
C GLU A 53 6.10 -0.34 7.99
N THR A 54 6.95 -1.05 7.24
CA THR A 54 6.72 -1.37 5.84
C THR A 54 5.73 -2.54 5.72
N LEU A 55 4.67 -2.36 4.94
CA LEU A 55 3.66 -3.37 4.70
C LEU A 55 3.98 -4.17 3.44
N VAL A 56 3.71 -5.48 3.50
CA VAL A 56 3.66 -6.34 2.31
C VAL A 56 2.21 -6.33 1.81
N PRO A 57 1.94 -5.73 0.63
CA PRO A 57 0.59 -5.64 0.10
C PRO A 57 0.18 -6.94 -0.59
N ASP A 58 -1.13 -7.20 -0.60
CA ASP A 58 -1.72 -8.17 -1.52
C ASP A 58 -1.98 -7.51 -2.88
N VAL A 59 -1.31 -8.00 -3.93
CA VAL A 59 -1.39 -7.42 -5.28
C VAL A 59 -2.54 -8.09 -6.03
N LEU A 60 -3.70 -7.42 -6.04
CA LEU A 60 -4.92 -7.94 -6.68
C LEU A 60 -4.83 -7.99 -8.20
N ALA A 61 -4.12 -7.04 -8.82
CA ALA A 61 -3.85 -7.01 -10.26
C ALA A 61 -2.61 -6.14 -10.54
N ASP A 62 -1.72 -6.62 -11.42
CA ASP A 62 -0.58 -5.87 -11.92
C ASP A 62 -0.65 -5.72 -13.44
N THR A 63 -0.86 -4.49 -13.89
CA THR A 63 -0.84 -4.10 -15.31
C THR A 63 0.21 -3.02 -15.57
N CYS A 64 1.13 -2.81 -14.63
CA CYS A 64 2.16 -1.77 -14.66
C CYS A 64 3.55 -2.42 -14.68
N TRP A 65 3.76 -3.30 -15.66
CA TRP A 65 5.06 -3.89 -16.03
C TRP A 65 5.69 -3.14 -17.21
#